data_AF-A0A382KWV8-F1
#
_entry.id   AF-A0A382KWV8-F1
#
_cell.length_a   1.000
_cell.length_b   1.000
_cell.length_c   1.000
_cell.angle_alpha   90.00
_cell.angle_beta   90.00
_cell.angle_gamma   90.00
#
_symmetry.space_group_name_H-M   'P 1'
#
loop_
_entity.id
_entity.type
_entity.pdbx_description
1 polymer ?
#
loop_
_entity_poly.entity_id
_entity_poly.type
_entity_poly.pdbx_seq_one_letter_code
_entity_poly.pdbx_strand_id
1 'polypeptide(L)'
;TQLPNEILVANLLHGGIGLHYDCSRYDVDATTIKEGGESCKKLIEFLSSLIPPSASQYLMTPYSAMDEYPIMITGWRHHLKLMEIDEEKIIEFIRAYQDRAPLTTLRGN
;
A
#
# COMPACT_ATOMS: atom_id res chain seq x y z
N THR A 1 12.09 -7.40 3.55
CA THR A 1 12.06 -8.25 2.35
C THR A 1 10.83 -7.92 1.55
N GLN A 2 10.97 -7.78 0.24
CA GLN A 2 9.86 -7.53 -0.67
C GLN A 2 8.96 -8.78 -0.77
N LEU A 3 7.64 -8.56 -0.82
CA LEU A 3 6.67 -9.64 -0.97
C LEU A 3 6.69 -10.20 -2.41
N PRO A 4 6.59 -11.52 -2.61
CA PRO A 4 6.38 -12.10 -3.94
C PRO A 4 5.14 -11.50 -4.63
N ASN A 5 5.25 -11.26 -5.94
CA ASN A 5 4.20 -10.59 -6.71
C ASN A 5 2.88 -11.38 -6.72
N GLU A 6 2.95 -12.71 -6.65
CA GLU A 6 1.79 -13.61 -6.67
C GLU A 6 0.88 -13.38 -5.45
N ILE A 7 1.46 -13.08 -4.29
CA ILE A 7 0.70 -12.81 -3.07
C ILE A 7 -0.06 -11.50 -3.19
N LEU A 8 0.58 -10.47 -3.74
CA LEU A 8 -0.09 -9.20 -4.05
C LEU A 8 -1.23 -9.42 -5.05
N VAL A 9 -0.97 -10.11 -6.17
CA VAL A 9 -1.98 -10.39 -7.18
C VAL A 9 -3.17 -11.16 -6.59
N ALA A 10 -2.92 -12.16 -5.75
CA ALA A 10 -3.98 -12.91 -5.06
C ALA A 10 -4.84 -12.00 -4.16
N ASN A 11 -4.21 -11.12 -3.37
CA ASN A 11 -4.94 -10.16 -2.54
C ASN A 11 -5.79 -9.20 -3.39
N LEU A 12 -5.23 -8.65 -4.48
CA LEU A 12 -5.93 -7.73 -5.37
C LEU A 12 -7.10 -8.41 -6.10
N LEU A 13 -6.98 -9.69 -6.47
CA LEU A 13 -8.06 -10.46 -7.09
C LEU A 13 -9.32 -10.55 -6.20
N HIS A 14 -9.16 -10.46 -4.88
CA HIS A 14 -10.22 -10.48 -3.88
C HIS A 14 -10.61 -9.09 -3.34
N GLY A 15 -10.18 -8.01 -4.00
CA GLY A 15 -10.57 -6.65 -3.61
C GLY A 15 -9.73 -6.07 -2.48
N GLY A 16 -8.56 -6.65 -2.24
CA GLY A 16 -7.60 -6.13 -1.29
C GLY A 16 -6.90 -4.85 -1.75
N ILE A 17 -6.18 -4.25 -0.80
CA ILE A 17 -5.39 -3.03 -0.97
C ILE A 17 -3.93 -3.33 -0.62
N GLY A 18 -3.02 -3.01 -1.54
CA GLY A 18 -1.59 -2.97 -1.24
C GLY A 18 -1.16 -1.58 -0.81
N LEU A 19 -0.50 -1.48 0.34
CA LEU A 19 0.15 -0.27 0.85
C LEU A 19 1.66 -0.47 0.72
N HIS A 20 2.29 0.25 -0.19
CA HIS A 20 3.70 0.06 -0.47
C HIS A 20 4.48 1.33 -0.14
N TYR A 21 5.70 1.14 0.38
CA TYR A 21 6.62 2.24 0.69
C TYR A 21 8.06 1.90 0.30
N ASP A 22 8.86 2.94 0.06
CA ASP A 22 10.30 2.85 -0.11
C ASP A 22 10.99 3.92 0.74
N CYS A 23 11.50 3.51 1.91
CA CYS A 23 12.19 4.42 2.79
C CYS A 23 13.47 5.00 2.18
N SER A 24 14.15 4.27 1.29
CA SER A 24 15.38 4.73 0.64
C SER A 24 15.18 5.95 -0.27
N ARG A 25 13.93 6.21 -0.67
CA ARG A 25 13.53 7.36 -1.48
C ARG A 25 12.76 8.42 -0.69
N TYR A 26 12.18 8.03 0.44
CA TYR A 26 11.37 8.91 1.28
C TYR A 26 12.19 9.64 2.34
N ASP A 27 13.26 9.01 2.82
CA ASP A 27 14.02 9.47 3.98
C ASP A 27 15.51 9.52 3.64
N VAL A 28 16.13 10.67 3.88
CA VAL A 28 17.56 10.89 3.63
C VAL A 28 18.46 10.04 4.54
N ASP A 29 17.94 9.65 5.70
CA ASP A 29 18.66 8.82 6.69
C ASP A 29 18.34 7.32 6.51
N ALA A 30 17.72 6.95 5.39
CA ALA A 30 17.38 5.56 5.12
C ALA A 30 18.61 4.67 4.94
N THR A 31 18.62 3.55 5.66
CA THR A 31 19.65 2.52 5.53
C THR A 31 19.24 1.43 4.57
N THR A 32 17.93 1.23 4.38
CA THR A 32 17.34 0.27 3.44
C THR A 32 15.99 0.76 2.93
N ILE A 33 15.40 0.02 1.98
CA ILE A 33 14.04 0.29 1.48
C ILE A 33 12.95 0.15 2.56
N LYS A 34 13.28 -0.53 3.67
CA LYS A 34 12.36 -0.83 4.78
C LYS A 34 12.59 0.07 5.99
N GLU A 35 13.82 0.53 6.18
CA GLU A 35 14.29 1.13 7.43
C GLU A 35 14.99 2.44 7.15
N GLY A 36 14.66 3.45 7.95
CA GLY A 36 15.27 4.77 7.88
C GLY A 36 15.05 5.60 9.14
N GLY A 37 15.23 6.91 9.00
CA GLY A 37 15.11 7.89 10.06
C GLY A 37 13.66 8.16 10.50
N GLU A 38 13.44 9.37 11.01
CA GLU A 38 12.17 9.82 11.57
C GLU A 38 11.04 9.84 10.51
N SER A 39 11.36 10.25 9.28
CA SER A 39 10.37 10.42 8.22
C SER A 39 9.82 9.08 7.74
N CYS A 40 10.71 8.09 7.53
CA CYS A 40 10.32 6.72 7.19
C CYS A 40 9.42 6.10 8.28
N LYS A 41 9.75 6.32 9.57
CA LYS A 41 8.92 5.82 10.68
C LYS A 41 7.51 6.41 10.65
N LYS A 42 7.39 7.72 10.47
CA LYS A 42 6.09 8.40 10.34
C LYS A 42 5.27 7.88 9.16
N LEU A 43 5.91 7.61 8.03
CA LEU A 43 5.26 7.00 6.87
C LEU A 43 4.72 5.60 7.20
N ILE A 44 5.54 4.77 7.83
CA ILE A 44 5.13 3.41 8.21
C ILE A 44 3.99 3.45 9.23
N GLU A 45 4.08 4.30 10.25
CA GLU A 45 3.03 4.48 11.25
C GLU A 45 1.72 4.96 10.62
N PHE A 46 1.80 5.94 9.71
CA PHE A 46 0.64 6.43 8.97
C PHE A 46 0.00 5.32 8.14
N LEU A 47 0.76 4.63 7.29
CA LEU A 47 0.21 3.53 6.47
C LEU A 47 -0.36 2.40 7.33
N SER A 48 0.29 2.07 8.45
CA SER A 48 -0.21 1.07 9.39
C SER A 48 -1.52 1.49 10.05
N SER A 49 -1.73 2.79 10.29
CA SER A 49 -2.97 3.30 10.89
C SER A 49 -4.19 3.17 9.97
N LEU A 50 -3.96 3.06 8.66
CA LEU A 50 -5.02 2.86 7.66
C LEU A 50 -5.56 1.41 7.65
N ILE A 51 -4.85 0.48 8.28
CA ILE A 51 -5.18 -0.94 8.25
C ILE A 51 -6.18 -1.25 9.38
N PRO A 52 -7.42 -1.66 9.07
CA PRO A 52 -8.41 -2.00 10.08
C PRO A 52 -8.02 -3.30 10.81
N PRO A 53 -8.43 -3.52 12.08
CA PRO A 53 -8.09 -4.74 12.83
C PRO A 53 -8.50 -6.06 12.15
N SER A 54 -9.53 -6.06 11.30
CA SER A 54 -9.99 -7.22 10.51
C SER A 54 -9.23 -7.41 9.19
N ALA A 55 -7.97 -6.97 9.14
CA ALA A 55 -7.07 -6.66 8.02
C ALA A 55 -6.80 -7.71 6.92
N SER A 56 -7.63 -8.75 6.74
CA SER A 56 -7.34 -9.83 5.76
C SER A 56 -7.13 -9.34 4.31
N GLN A 57 -7.61 -8.14 4.00
CA GLN A 57 -7.53 -7.51 2.68
C GLN A 57 -6.41 -6.49 2.52
N TYR A 58 -5.62 -6.18 3.55
CA TYR A 58 -4.55 -5.18 3.45
C TYR A 58 -3.16 -5.84 3.44
N LEU A 59 -2.32 -5.45 2.49
CA LEU A 59 -0.92 -5.88 2.43
C LEU A 59 -0.01 -4.66 2.50
N MET A 60 0.70 -4.50 3.62
CA MET A 60 1.70 -3.44 3.75
C MET A 60 3.11 -3.99 3.54
N THR A 61 3.85 -3.44 2.58
CA THR A 61 5.16 -4.01 2.18
C THR A 61 6.16 -2.93 1.76
N PRO A 62 7.45 -3.05 2.13
CA PRO A 62 8.49 -2.27 1.47
C PRO A 62 8.65 -2.76 0.03
N TYR A 63 8.78 -1.84 -0.93
CA TYR A 63 8.84 -2.17 -2.36
C TYR A 63 9.77 -1.21 -3.11
N SER A 64 10.88 -1.73 -3.64
CA SER A 64 11.94 -0.91 -4.24
C SER A 64 11.84 -0.78 -5.76
N ALA A 65 10.94 -1.54 -6.39
CA ALA A 65 10.66 -1.43 -7.83
C ALA A 65 9.64 -0.31 -8.14
N MET A 66 9.38 0.57 -7.18
CA MET A 66 8.70 1.82 -7.48
C MET A 66 9.63 2.71 -8.30
N ASP A 67 9.05 3.49 -9.20
CA ASP A 67 9.76 4.46 -10.03
C ASP A 67 10.41 5.57 -9.14
N GLU A 68 10.11 6.85 -9.40
CA GLU A 68 10.54 7.95 -8.55
C GLU A 68 9.70 8.13 -7.27
N TYR A 69 8.57 7.42 -7.17
CA TYR A 69 7.59 7.60 -6.11
C TYR A 69 7.86 6.69 -4.91
N PRO A 70 8.11 7.24 -3.70
CA PRO A 70 8.34 6.47 -2.48
C PRO A 70 7.08 5.82 -1.90
N ILE A 71 5.88 6.22 -2.32
CA ILE A 71 4.61 5.69 -1.80
C ILE A 71 3.77 5.22 -2.99
N MET A 72 3.26 3.98 -2.89
CA MET A 72 2.33 3.45 -3.87
C MET A 72 1.19 2.70 -3.19
N ILE A 73 -0.04 3.02 -3.56
CA ILE A 73 -1.23 2.28 -3.14
C ILE A 73 -1.76 1.51 -4.34
N THR A 74 -2.02 0.22 -4.17
CA THR A 74 -2.52 -0.65 -5.24
C THR A 74 -3.91 -1.18 -4.92
N GLY A 75 -4.77 -1.13 -5.93
CA GLY A 75 -6.05 -1.81 -5.99
C GLY A 75 -6.11 -2.60 -7.30
N TRP A 76 -7.12 -3.46 -7.48
CA TRP A 76 -7.21 -4.26 -8.70
C TRP A 76 -7.14 -3.39 -9.98
N ARG A 77 -6.07 -3.51 -10.77
CA ARG A 77 -5.78 -2.71 -11.99
C ARG A 77 -5.64 -1.19 -11.77
N HIS A 78 -5.49 -0.74 -10.53
CA HIS A 78 -5.36 0.68 -10.18
C HIS A 78 -4.13 0.91 -9.31
N HIS A 79 -3.46 2.03 -9.53
CA HIS A 79 -2.30 2.46 -8.77
C HIS A 79 -2.43 3.94 -8.44
N LEU A 80 -2.16 4.30 -7.20
CA LEU A 80 -1.91 5.68 -6.77
C LEU A 80 -0.43 5.78 -6.42
N LYS A 81 0.28 6.73 -7.03
CA LYS A 81 1.70 6.99 -6.80
C LYS A 81 1.87 8.37 -6.18
N LEU A 82 2.63 8.49 -5.09
CA LEU A 82 2.78 9.73 -4.34
C LEU A 82 4.24 9.97 -3.93
N MET A 83 4.64 11.24 -3.93
CA MET A 83 5.95 11.70 -3.43
C MET A 83 5.96 11.90 -1.91
N GLU A 84 4.81 12.28 -1.37
CA GLU A 84 4.60 12.60 0.03
C GLU A 84 3.26 12.03 0.52
N ILE A 85 3.05 12.00 1.83
CA ILE A 85 1.79 11.54 2.40
C ILE A 85 0.68 12.53 2.02
N ASP A 86 -0.28 12.04 1.25
CA ASP A 86 -1.52 12.73 0.93
C ASP A 86 -2.68 11.87 1.45
N GLU A 87 -3.07 12.12 2.70
CA GLU A 87 -4.06 11.30 3.40
C GLU A 87 -5.41 11.27 2.68
N GLU A 88 -5.86 12.43 2.19
CA GLU A 88 -7.13 12.54 1.48
C GLU A 88 -7.15 11.65 0.24
N LYS A 89 -6.13 11.76 -0.63
CA LYS A 89 -6.04 10.92 -1.84
C LYS A 89 -5.94 9.44 -1.52
N ILE A 90 -5.20 9.07 -0.47
CA ILE A 90 -5.05 7.67 -0.07
C ILE A 90 -6.39 7.11 0.42
N ILE A 91 -7.11 7.84 1.27
CA ILE A 91 -8.43 7.43 1.76
C ILE A 91 -9.45 7.33 0.61
N GLU A 92 -9.47 8.31 -0.29
CA GLU A 92 -10.33 8.28 -1.47
C GLU A 92 -10.05 7.07 -2.35
N PHE A 93 -8.77 6.77 -2.61
CA PHE A 93 -8.36 5.60 -3.39
C PHE A 93 -8.82 4.30 -2.73
N ILE A 94 -8.58 4.14 -1.42
CA ILE A 94 -9.00 2.95 -0.67
C ILE A 94 -10.52 2.77 -0.78
N ARG A 95 -11.30 3.82 -0.52
CA ARG A 95 -12.78 3.77 -0.64
C ARG A 95 -13.25 3.45 -2.05
N ALA A 96 -12.52 3.92 -3.06
CA ALA A 96 -12.87 3.73 -4.46
C ALA A 96 -12.58 2.30 -4.96
N TYR A 97 -11.65 1.57 -4.36
CA TYR A 97 -11.16 0.30 -4.93
C TYR A 97 -11.15 -0.90 -3.98
N GLN A 98 -11.29 -0.69 -2.67
CA GLN A 98 -11.51 -1.77 -1.72
C GLN A 98 -12.79 -2.53 -2.09
N ASP A 99 -12.73 -3.85 -2.04
CA ASP A 99 -13.82 -4.77 -2.43
C ASP A 99 -14.25 -4.64 -3.90
N ARG A 100 -13.51 -3.92 -4.76
CA ARG A 100 -13.84 -3.75 -6.18
C ARG A 100 -12.89 -4.54 -7.06
N ALA A 101 -13.09 -5.85 -7.11
CA ALA A 101 -12.24 -6.79 -7.84
C ALA A 101 -13.08 -7.85 -8.58
N PRO A 102 -12.48 -8.57 -9.56
CA PRO A 102 -13.19 -9.54 -10.38
C PRO A 102 -13.71 -10.74 -9.60
N LEU A 103 -13.07 -11.09 -8.47
CA LEU A 103 -13.52 -12.17 -7.59
C LEU A 103 -14.23 -11.63 -6.34
N THR A 104 -14.69 -10.37 -6.35
CA THR A 104 -15.64 -9.92 -5.32
C THR A 104 -16.93 -10.70 -5.54
N THR A 105 -17.12 -11.76 -4.75
CA THR A 105 -18.42 -12.41 -4.66
C THR A 105 -19.41 -11.35 -4.19
N LEU A 106 -20.40 -11.02 -5.01
CA LEU A 106 -21.63 -10.40 -4.55
C LEU A 106 -22.13 -11.30 -3.41
N ARG A 107 -21.93 -10.87 -2.16
CA ARG A 107 -22.73 -11.42 -1.07
C ARG A 107 -24.15 -10.98 -1.39
N GLY A 108 -24.92 -11.88 -2.00
CA GLY A 108 -26.33 -11.67 -2.23
C GLY A 108 -26.97 -11.30 -0.89
N ASN A 109 -27.66 -10.15 -0.88
CA ASN A 109 -28.63 -9.83 0.15
C ASN A 109 -29.79 -10.82 0.08
#